data_AF-A0A3A8HU27-F1
#
_entry.id   AF-A0A3A8HU27-F1
#
_cell.length_a   1.000
_cell.length_b   1.000
_cell.length_c   1.000
_cell.angle_alpha   90.00
_cell.angle_beta   90.00
_cell.angle_gamma   90.00
#
_symmetry.space_group_name_H-M   'P 1'
#
loop_
_entity.id
_entity.type
_entity.pdbx_description
1 polymer ?
#
loop_
_entity_poly.entity_id
_entity_poly.type
_entity_poly.pdbx_seq_one_letter_code
_entity_poly.pdbx_strand_id
1 'polypeptide(L)'
;MQSEDDNALRHLRLAGVVRLGLGGGRGPTDAYVFDPHRLALPAWACALGDVGPPALLVTLDRHLDVVVPAKPAEMPDRSAGLRALDEHARWHLNVRNYDHILAAMEANLVGDALIIARTRPRGAFAGNTYVDTRGRSHRLVTVTTVDRAAEAYRNPGPTDLVRDVLEDAASVLLDVDLDCFTTLSDADPTTVLPWPKAIIREFLLPSESEPFWDAVLGKAIALTLAREPHHCGGLLASGELFRDAAEVLFRELLHVEPP
;
A
#
# COMPACT_ATOMS: atom_id res chain seq x y z
N MET A 1 22.58 7.69 -18.47
CA MET A 1 22.30 9.00 -17.84
C MET A 1 20.92 9.44 -18.32
N GLN A 2 19.86 9.05 -17.60
CA GLN A 2 18.49 9.49 -17.91
C GLN A 2 18.34 10.91 -17.33
N SER A 3 17.89 11.88 -18.13
CA SER A 3 17.67 13.25 -17.69
C SER A 3 16.45 13.35 -16.76
N GLU A 4 16.43 14.33 -15.84
CA GLU A 4 15.29 14.61 -14.95
C GLU A 4 13.95 14.73 -15.72
N ASP A 5 13.98 15.26 -16.96
CA ASP A 5 12.82 15.32 -17.86
C ASP A 5 12.23 13.94 -18.22
N ASP A 6 13.06 12.89 -18.29
CA ASP A 6 12.60 11.55 -18.68
C ASP A 6 11.87 10.86 -17.51
N ASN A 7 12.22 11.22 -16.26
CA ASN A 7 11.51 10.82 -15.05
C ASN A 7 10.18 11.56 -14.87
N ALA A 8 10.12 12.84 -15.26
CA ALA A 8 8.88 13.63 -15.24
C ALA A 8 7.83 13.07 -16.22
N LEU A 9 8.21 12.38 -17.30
CA LEU A 9 7.27 11.83 -18.29
C LEU A 9 6.84 10.38 -18.02
N ARG A 10 7.52 9.62 -17.13
CA ARG A 10 7.21 8.20 -16.86
C ARG A 10 5.80 8.00 -16.29
N HIS A 11 5.37 8.85 -15.37
CA HIS A 11 4.06 8.74 -14.72
C HIS A 11 2.90 9.20 -15.62
N LEU A 12 3.12 10.12 -16.57
CA LEU A 12 2.11 10.54 -17.55
C LEU A 12 1.66 9.40 -18.48
N ARG A 13 2.36 8.25 -18.45
CA ARG A 13 2.02 7.04 -19.19
C ARG A 13 1.09 6.11 -18.40
N LEU A 14 0.87 6.34 -17.11
CA LEU A 14 0.00 5.53 -16.27
C LEU A 14 -1.43 6.06 -16.31
N ALA A 15 -2.21 5.64 -17.30
CA ALA A 15 -3.60 6.06 -17.45
C ALA A 15 -4.42 5.73 -16.18
N GLY A 16 -5.11 6.72 -15.62
CA GLY A 16 -5.92 6.55 -14.41
C GLY A 16 -5.13 6.56 -13.10
N VAL A 17 -3.85 6.93 -13.14
CA VAL A 17 -3.03 7.22 -11.95
C VAL A 17 -2.70 8.71 -11.92
N VAL A 18 -3.02 9.37 -10.82
CA VAL A 18 -2.66 10.78 -10.57
C VAL A 18 -1.44 10.80 -9.68
N ARG A 19 -0.34 11.38 -10.15
CA ARG A 19 0.85 11.64 -9.32
C ARG A 19 0.73 13.03 -8.69
N LEU A 20 1.06 13.11 -7.41
CA LEU A 20 1.08 14.32 -6.60
C LEU A 20 2.50 14.51 -6.06
N GLY A 21 3.10 15.68 -6.29
CA GLY A 21 4.35 16.06 -5.65
C GLY A 21 4.07 16.56 -4.24
N LEU A 22 4.74 15.98 -3.25
CA LEU A 22 4.60 16.35 -1.84
C LEU A 22 5.65 17.41 -1.49
N GLY A 23 5.22 18.50 -0.86
CA GLY A 23 6.00 19.73 -0.63
C GLY A 23 7.14 19.63 0.40
N GLY A 24 7.76 18.45 0.58
CA GLY A 24 8.94 18.29 1.43
C GLY A 24 8.66 18.20 2.93
N GLY A 25 7.52 17.63 3.33
CA GLY A 25 7.25 17.24 4.73
C GLY A 25 8.05 16.00 5.13
N ARG A 26 7.52 15.22 6.07
CA ARG A 26 8.12 13.92 6.44
C ARG A 26 7.63 12.82 5.50
N GLY A 27 8.49 11.84 5.23
CA GLY A 27 8.13 10.69 4.42
C GLY A 27 8.40 10.87 2.92
N PRO A 28 7.58 10.26 2.05
CA PRO A 28 7.83 10.25 0.62
C PRO A 28 7.65 11.64 -0.01
N THR A 29 8.29 11.86 -1.15
CA THR A 29 8.15 13.09 -1.95
C THR A 29 7.05 12.99 -2.99
N ASP A 30 6.51 11.80 -3.23
CA ASP A 30 5.50 11.54 -4.24
C ASP A 30 4.37 10.70 -3.65
N ALA A 31 3.14 11.06 -4.00
CA ALA A 31 1.97 10.24 -3.82
C ALA A 31 1.33 9.87 -5.16
N TYR A 32 0.73 8.69 -5.25
CA TYR A 32 -0.01 8.23 -6.42
C TYR A 32 -1.43 7.85 -6.01
N VAL A 33 -2.42 8.44 -6.68
CA VAL A 33 -3.84 8.22 -6.39
C VAL A 33 -4.51 7.55 -7.59
N PHE A 34 -5.29 6.50 -7.34
CA PHE A 34 -5.99 5.74 -8.37
C PHE A 34 -7.25 5.08 -7.80
N ASP A 35 -8.12 4.58 -8.68
CA ASP A 35 -9.37 3.94 -8.26
C ASP A 35 -9.20 2.46 -7.91
N PRO A 36 -8.86 1.56 -8.84
CA PRO A 36 -8.68 0.15 -8.51
C PRO A 36 -7.31 -0.09 -7.86
N HIS A 37 -7.29 -0.78 -6.72
CA HIS A 37 -6.08 -0.96 -5.91
C HIS A 37 -4.95 -1.70 -6.63
N ARG A 38 -5.26 -2.56 -7.61
CA ARG A 38 -4.24 -3.20 -8.47
C ARG A 38 -3.34 -2.23 -9.26
N LEU A 39 -3.73 -0.95 -9.41
CA LEU A 39 -2.88 0.09 -10.00
C LEU A 39 -1.77 0.59 -9.05
N ALA A 40 -1.75 0.12 -7.80
CA ALA A 40 -0.62 0.28 -6.92
C ALA A 40 0.64 -0.36 -7.51
N LEU A 41 0.53 -1.53 -8.14
CA LEU A 41 1.66 -2.25 -8.74
C LEU A 41 2.47 -1.41 -9.73
N PRO A 42 1.89 -0.80 -10.78
CA PRO A 42 2.64 0.09 -11.67
C PRO A 42 3.09 1.39 -10.98
N ALA A 43 2.38 1.91 -9.98
CA ALA A 43 2.84 3.07 -9.22
C ALA A 43 4.10 2.74 -8.40
N TRP A 44 4.15 1.59 -7.74
CA TRP A 44 5.32 1.07 -7.03
C TRP A 44 6.50 0.85 -7.96
N ALA A 45 6.27 0.27 -9.14
CA ALA A 45 7.29 0.12 -10.16
C ALA A 45 7.84 1.47 -10.64
N CYS A 46 6.98 2.48 -10.81
CA CYS A 46 7.38 3.83 -11.18
C CYS A 46 8.24 4.48 -10.07
N ALA A 47 7.88 4.31 -8.80
CA ALA A 47 8.60 4.87 -7.67
C ALA A 47 9.97 4.20 -7.43
N LEU A 48 10.04 2.87 -7.51
CA LEU A 48 11.28 2.10 -7.34
C LEU A 48 12.23 2.28 -8.53
N GLY A 49 11.69 2.46 -9.73
CA GLY A 49 12.46 2.39 -10.95
C GLY A 49 12.96 0.97 -11.26
N ASP A 50 13.97 0.88 -12.12
CA ASP A 50 14.38 -0.38 -12.74
C ASP A 50 15.54 -1.07 -11.97
N VAL A 51 16.17 -0.39 -11.01
CA VAL A 51 17.41 -0.80 -10.34
C VAL A 51 17.29 -0.65 -8.81
N GLY A 52 17.84 -1.59 -8.04
CA GLY A 52 17.87 -1.55 -6.57
C GLY A 52 17.28 -2.81 -5.92
N PRO A 53 17.31 -2.96 -4.59
CA PRO A 53 16.56 -4.01 -3.92
C PRO A 53 15.04 -3.79 -4.07
N PRO A 54 14.20 -4.82 -3.87
CA PRO A 54 12.77 -4.61 -3.65
C PRO A 54 12.54 -3.84 -2.34
N ALA A 55 11.41 -3.15 -2.22
CA ALA A 55 11.04 -2.42 -1.01
C ALA A 55 10.25 -3.30 -0.03
N LEU A 56 10.19 -2.88 1.24
CA LEU A 56 9.15 -3.32 2.15
C LEU A 56 7.84 -2.62 1.75
N LEU A 57 6.76 -3.39 1.62
CA LEU A 57 5.41 -2.82 1.55
C LEU A 57 4.87 -2.62 2.97
N VAL A 58 4.47 -1.41 3.32
CA VAL A 58 3.62 -1.14 4.49
C VAL A 58 2.26 -0.73 3.96
N THR A 59 1.25 -1.58 4.11
CA THR A 59 -0.10 -1.33 3.57
C THR A 59 -1.13 -1.22 4.68
N LEU A 60 -2.01 -0.22 4.55
CA LEU A 60 -3.22 -0.05 5.35
C LEU A 60 -4.43 -0.43 4.48
N ASP A 61 -5.13 -1.47 4.87
CA ASP A 61 -6.20 -2.04 4.06
C ASP A 61 -7.29 -2.62 4.98
N ARG A 62 -8.53 -2.72 4.52
CA ARG A 62 -9.53 -3.53 5.22
C ARG A 62 -9.24 -5.01 5.05
N HIS A 63 -8.69 -5.43 3.92
CA HIS A 63 -8.42 -6.79 3.49
C HIS A 63 -6.91 -7.08 3.47
N LEU A 64 -6.53 -8.37 3.47
CA LEU A 64 -5.11 -8.74 3.44
C LEU A 64 -4.47 -8.68 2.04
N ASP A 65 -5.27 -8.79 0.98
CA ASP A 65 -4.83 -8.68 -0.41
C ASP A 65 -3.64 -9.56 -0.84
N VAL A 66 -3.55 -10.74 -0.21
CA VAL A 66 -2.54 -11.77 -0.46
C VAL A 66 -3.11 -13.04 -1.11
N VAL A 67 -4.06 -12.92 -2.03
CA VAL A 67 -4.45 -14.05 -2.89
C VAL A 67 -3.33 -14.30 -3.91
N VAL A 68 -2.96 -15.57 -4.11
CA VAL A 68 -1.95 -15.91 -5.13
C VAL A 68 -2.54 -15.59 -6.51
N PRO A 69 -1.81 -14.85 -7.38
CA PRO A 69 -2.28 -14.58 -8.74
C PRO A 69 -2.64 -15.87 -9.45
N ALA A 70 -3.63 -15.85 -10.36
CA ALA A 70 -4.06 -17.07 -11.06
C ALA A 70 -2.92 -17.72 -11.87
N LYS A 71 -1.95 -16.91 -12.31
CA LYS A 71 -0.81 -17.32 -13.12
C LYS A 71 0.49 -16.63 -12.65
N PRO A 72 1.02 -16.97 -11.47
CA PRO A 72 2.12 -16.23 -10.88
C PRO A 72 3.41 -16.33 -11.73
N ALA A 73 3.61 -17.44 -12.44
CA ALA A 73 4.75 -17.63 -13.34
C ALA A 73 4.71 -16.73 -14.59
N GLU A 74 3.55 -16.16 -14.94
CA GLU A 74 3.41 -15.20 -16.05
C GLU A 74 3.64 -13.74 -15.60
N MET A 75 3.83 -13.48 -14.30
CA MET A 75 4.12 -12.14 -13.79
C MET A 75 5.46 -11.63 -14.36
N PRO A 76 5.48 -10.46 -15.03
CA PRO A 76 6.73 -9.86 -15.46
C PRO A 76 7.58 -9.48 -14.25
N ASP A 77 8.87 -9.80 -14.32
CA ASP A 77 9.85 -9.28 -13.36
C ASP A 77 10.05 -7.77 -13.57
N ARG A 78 10.44 -7.04 -12.53
CA ARG A 78 10.72 -5.60 -12.60
C ARG A 78 11.62 -5.20 -13.77
N SER A 79 12.58 -6.07 -14.11
CA SER A 79 13.49 -5.87 -15.25
C SER A 79 12.81 -5.82 -16.63
N ALA A 80 11.57 -6.27 -16.76
CA ALA A 80 10.75 -6.11 -17.97
C ALA A 80 10.28 -4.66 -18.18
N GLY A 81 10.38 -3.82 -17.16
CA GLY A 81 10.08 -2.40 -17.19
C GLY A 81 8.62 -2.05 -16.92
N LEU A 82 8.40 -0.77 -16.60
CA LEU A 82 7.10 -0.22 -16.15
C LEU A 82 5.92 -0.58 -17.06
N ARG A 83 6.11 -0.54 -18.38
CA ARG A 83 5.03 -0.82 -19.34
C ARG A 83 4.50 -2.25 -19.22
N ALA A 84 5.38 -3.23 -19.11
CA ALA A 84 4.98 -4.62 -18.99
C ALA A 84 4.21 -4.88 -17.69
N LEU A 85 4.65 -4.24 -16.60
CA LEU A 85 3.98 -4.31 -15.29
C LEU A 85 2.60 -3.64 -15.31
N ASP A 86 2.47 -2.46 -15.92
CA ASP A 86 1.19 -1.76 -16.06
C ASP A 86 0.19 -2.55 -16.94
N GLU A 87 0.65 -3.08 -18.08
CA GLU A 87 -0.17 -3.95 -18.93
C GLU A 87 -0.61 -5.20 -18.16
N HIS A 88 0.29 -5.84 -17.40
CA HIS A 88 -0.06 -7.01 -16.61
C HIS A 88 -1.10 -6.68 -15.52
N ALA A 89 -0.87 -5.60 -14.77
CA ALA A 89 -1.77 -5.13 -13.71
C ALA A 89 -3.20 -4.87 -14.23
N ARG A 90 -3.34 -4.32 -15.44
CA ARG A 90 -4.66 -3.99 -16.01
C ARG A 90 -5.41 -5.19 -16.54
N TRP A 91 -4.70 -6.10 -17.20
CA TRP A 91 -5.33 -7.13 -18.02
C TRP A 91 -5.34 -8.52 -17.38
N HIS A 92 -4.49 -8.76 -16.38
CA HIS A 92 -4.26 -10.11 -15.84
C HIS A 92 -4.47 -10.21 -14.32
N LEU A 93 -4.28 -9.12 -13.56
CA LEU A 93 -4.62 -9.13 -12.13
C LEU A 93 -6.12 -9.13 -11.90
N ASN A 94 -6.52 -9.62 -10.74
CA ASN A 94 -7.92 -9.79 -10.42
C ASN A 94 -8.65 -8.46 -10.32
N VAL A 95 -9.84 -8.40 -10.91
CA VAL A 95 -10.70 -7.20 -10.84
C VAL A 95 -11.18 -6.88 -9.43
N ARG A 96 -11.11 -7.85 -8.51
CA ARG A 96 -11.40 -7.69 -7.07
C ARG A 96 -10.20 -7.21 -6.26
N ASN A 97 -9.08 -6.92 -6.93
CA ASN A 97 -7.84 -6.35 -6.39
C ASN A 97 -7.07 -7.17 -5.33
N TYR A 98 -7.59 -8.28 -4.83
CA TYR A 98 -6.98 -9.07 -3.75
C TYR A 98 -5.65 -9.81 -4.02
N ASP A 99 -5.02 -9.69 -5.20
CA ASP A 99 -3.85 -10.47 -5.64
C ASP A 99 -2.62 -9.63 -5.97
N HIS A 100 -2.73 -8.31 -5.85
CA HIS A 100 -1.72 -7.37 -6.30
C HIS A 100 -0.46 -7.37 -5.42
N ILE A 101 -0.55 -7.68 -4.12
CA ILE A 101 0.62 -7.74 -3.22
C ILE A 101 1.52 -8.92 -3.59
N LEU A 102 0.96 -10.12 -3.72
CA LEU A 102 1.74 -11.30 -4.11
C LEU A 102 2.21 -11.19 -5.57
N ALA A 103 1.44 -10.55 -6.44
CA ALA A 103 1.91 -10.18 -7.78
C ALA A 103 3.15 -9.26 -7.72
N ALA A 104 3.18 -8.28 -6.81
CA ALA A 104 4.32 -7.39 -6.66
C ALA A 104 5.56 -8.11 -6.07
N MET A 105 5.37 -9.16 -5.27
CA MET A 105 6.45 -10.06 -4.84
C MET A 105 7.00 -10.88 -6.02
N GLU A 106 6.12 -11.49 -6.82
CA GLU A 106 6.52 -12.18 -8.07
C GLU A 106 7.25 -11.23 -9.04
N ALA A 107 6.87 -9.96 -9.06
CA ALA A 107 7.49 -8.93 -9.89
C ALA A 107 8.81 -8.38 -9.32
N ASN A 108 9.27 -8.81 -8.14
CA ASN A 108 10.46 -8.26 -7.46
C ASN A 108 10.35 -6.76 -7.13
N LEU A 109 9.14 -6.26 -6.91
CA LEU A 109 8.88 -4.91 -6.42
C LEU A 109 8.88 -4.90 -4.89
N VAL A 110 8.25 -5.92 -4.30
CA VAL A 110 8.06 -6.07 -2.85
C VAL A 110 8.88 -7.26 -2.34
N GLY A 111 9.72 -7.00 -1.34
CA GLY A 111 10.57 -8.00 -0.71
C GLY A 111 9.84 -8.66 0.43
N ASP A 112 9.42 -7.88 1.41
CA ASP A 112 8.55 -8.29 2.52
C ASP A 112 7.33 -7.36 2.58
N ALA A 113 6.30 -7.75 3.31
CA ALA A 113 5.14 -6.90 3.57
C ALA A 113 4.76 -6.87 5.05
N LEU A 114 4.54 -5.66 5.56
CA LEU A 114 3.81 -5.37 6.78
C LEU A 114 2.38 -4.95 6.40
N ILE A 115 1.42 -5.81 6.69
CA ILE A 115 0.02 -5.66 6.30
C ILE A 115 -0.78 -5.30 7.55
N ILE A 116 -1.32 -4.09 7.57
CA ILE A 116 -2.18 -3.60 8.65
C ILE A 116 -3.63 -3.69 8.16
N ALA A 117 -4.28 -4.81 8.46
CA ALA A 117 -5.63 -5.08 7.97
C ALA A 117 -6.47 -5.97 8.87
N ARG A 118 -7.79 -5.87 8.71
CA ARG A 118 -8.78 -6.46 9.63
C ARG A 118 -9.46 -7.71 9.09
N THR A 119 -9.40 -7.96 7.79
CA THR A 119 -10.20 -9.00 7.13
C THR A 119 -9.34 -9.91 6.26
N ARG A 120 -9.50 -11.23 6.41
CA ARG A 120 -8.87 -12.21 5.51
C ARG A 120 -9.88 -12.68 4.46
N PRO A 121 -9.76 -12.28 3.18
CA PRO A 121 -10.66 -12.75 2.14
C PRO A 121 -10.47 -14.25 1.87
N ARG A 122 -11.51 -14.89 1.34
CA ARG A 122 -11.43 -16.31 0.95
C ARG A 122 -10.37 -16.51 -0.13
N GLY A 123 -9.47 -17.45 0.08
CA GLY A 123 -8.38 -17.76 -0.85
C GLY A 123 -7.10 -16.97 -0.60
N ALA A 124 -7.09 -16.08 0.40
CA ALA A 124 -5.86 -15.44 0.86
C ALA A 124 -4.84 -16.48 1.30
N PHE A 125 -3.57 -16.22 0.99
CA PHE A 125 -2.45 -17.03 1.46
C PHE A 125 -2.42 -17.07 2.99
N ALA A 126 -2.24 -18.27 3.53
CA ALA A 126 -2.36 -18.52 4.97
C ALA A 126 -1.02 -18.57 5.71
N GLY A 127 0.11 -18.62 4.98
CA GLY A 127 1.45 -18.66 5.56
C GLY A 127 2.01 -17.28 5.88
N ASN A 128 3.07 -17.25 6.68
CA ASN A 128 3.81 -16.03 7.02
C ASN A 128 5.06 -15.84 6.12
N THR A 129 5.36 -16.83 5.28
CA THR A 129 6.43 -16.77 4.28
C THR A 129 5.88 -17.24 2.95
N TYR A 130 5.87 -16.35 1.97
CA TYR A 130 5.55 -16.65 0.58
C TYR A 130 6.86 -16.92 -0.18
N VAL A 131 6.92 -18.00 -0.95
CA VAL A 131 8.05 -18.28 -1.84
C VAL A 131 7.53 -18.13 -3.26
N ASP A 132 8.08 -17.17 -4.00
CA ASP A 132 7.63 -16.84 -5.34
C ASP A 132 8.06 -17.90 -6.36
N THR A 133 7.56 -17.79 -7.60
CA THR A 133 7.88 -18.75 -8.66
C THR A 133 9.35 -18.76 -9.10
N ARG A 134 10.14 -17.79 -8.66
CA ARG A 134 11.57 -17.65 -8.92
C ARG A 134 12.43 -18.06 -7.72
N GLY A 135 11.82 -18.57 -6.65
CA GLY A 135 12.49 -19.06 -5.44
C GLY A 135 12.90 -17.97 -4.44
N ARG A 136 12.43 -16.74 -4.61
CA ARG A 136 12.63 -15.66 -3.64
C ARG A 136 11.65 -15.84 -2.47
N SER A 137 12.13 -15.60 -1.25
CA SER A 137 11.34 -15.74 -0.03
C SER A 137 10.92 -14.37 0.48
N HIS A 138 9.65 -14.25 0.86
CA HIS A 138 9.01 -13.02 1.25
C HIS A 138 8.28 -13.21 2.58
N ARG A 139 8.56 -12.39 3.59
CA ARG A 139 7.86 -12.39 4.88
C ARG A 139 6.57 -11.58 4.76
N LEU A 140 5.49 -12.14 5.29
CA LEU A 140 4.18 -11.51 5.41
C LEU A 140 3.89 -11.33 6.91
N VAL A 141 4.03 -10.11 7.40
CA VAL A 141 3.74 -9.74 8.78
C VAL A 141 2.40 -9.06 8.82
N THR A 142 1.42 -9.67 9.48
CA THR A 142 0.06 -9.13 9.57
C THR A 142 -0.25 -8.65 10.99
N VAL A 143 -0.76 -7.43 11.09
CA VAL A 143 -1.32 -6.85 12.32
C VAL A 143 -2.66 -6.20 12.00
N THR A 144 -3.52 -6.01 13.00
CA THR A 144 -4.90 -5.57 12.75
C THR A 144 -5.07 -4.06 12.62
N THR A 145 -4.15 -3.31 13.22
CA THR A 145 -4.31 -1.87 13.48
C THR A 145 -2.94 -1.22 13.71
N VAL A 146 -2.85 0.10 13.50
CA VAL A 146 -1.59 0.86 13.66
C VAL A 146 -1.11 0.87 15.12
N ASP A 147 -2.00 0.89 16.11
CA ASP A 147 -1.63 0.82 17.52
C ASP A 147 -0.90 -0.49 17.83
N ARG A 148 -1.34 -1.62 17.26
CA ARG A 148 -0.69 -2.93 17.39
C ARG A 148 0.64 -2.98 16.64
N ALA A 149 0.70 -2.40 15.44
CA ALA A 149 1.97 -2.26 14.72
C ALA A 149 2.98 -1.45 15.55
N ALA A 150 2.54 -0.34 16.13
CA ALA A 150 3.37 0.53 16.94
C ALA A 150 3.79 -0.11 18.26
N GLU A 151 2.90 -0.83 18.93
CA GLU A 151 3.21 -1.62 20.14
C GLU A 151 4.28 -2.67 19.83
N ALA A 152 4.08 -3.48 18.79
CA ALA A 152 5.03 -4.51 18.36
C ALA A 152 6.37 -3.89 17.90
N TYR A 153 6.36 -2.69 17.33
CA TYR A 153 7.57 -1.96 17.00
C TYR A 153 8.32 -1.49 18.27
N ARG A 154 7.64 -0.91 19.26
CA ARG A 154 8.27 -0.37 20.49
C ARG A 154 8.70 -1.46 21.46
N ASN A 155 7.86 -2.47 21.66
CA ASN A 155 8.04 -3.55 22.63
C ASN A 155 7.86 -4.91 21.93
N PRO A 156 8.78 -5.31 21.03
CA PRO A 156 8.64 -6.55 20.28
C PRO A 156 8.59 -7.75 21.21
N GLY A 157 7.54 -8.55 21.09
CA GLY A 157 7.48 -9.87 21.70
C GLY A 157 8.39 -10.87 20.99
N PRO A 158 8.55 -12.10 21.52
CA PRO A 158 9.48 -13.10 20.99
C PRO A 158 9.19 -13.55 19.55
N THR A 159 7.98 -13.31 19.06
CA THR A 159 7.52 -13.73 17.72
C THR A 159 7.10 -12.56 16.85
N ASP A 160 7.22 -11.33 17.34
CA ASP A 160 6.83 -10.14 16.59
C ASP A 160 7.91 -9.76 15.59
N LEU A 161 7.56 -9.75 14.30
CA LEU A 161 8.48 -9.47 13.21
C LEU A 161 8.35 -8.03 12.68
N VAL A 162 7.52 -7.19 13.30
CA VAL A 162 7.25 -5.81 12.83
C VAL A 162 8.51 -4.97 12.83
N ARG A 163 9.28 -5.01 13.93
CA ARG A 163 10.56 -4.29 14.01
C ARG A 163 11.57 -4.85 13.01
N ASP A 164 11.69 -6.18 12.94
CA ASP A 164 12.66 -6.86 12.08
C ASP A 164 12.49 -6.49 10.60
N VAL A 165 11.27 -6.60 10.06
CA VAL A 165 11.02 -6.27 8.65
C VAL A 165 11.28 -4.78 8.35
N LEU A 166 10.96 -3.89 9.29
CA LEU A 166 11.23 -2.46 9.14
C LEU A 166 12.72 -2.13 9.21
N GLU A 167 13.48 -2.76 10.11
CA GLU A 167 14.92 -2.54 10.25
C GLU A 167 15.69 -3.08 9.04
N ASP A 168 15.33 -4.28 8.56
CA ASP A 168 15.94 -4.92 7.38
C ASP A 168 15.67 -4.17 6.07
N ALA A 169 14.56 -3.42 5.98
CA ALA A 169 14.16 -2.73 4.77
C ALA A 169 15.12 -1.58 4.41
N ALA A 170 15.58 -1.54 3.15
CA ALA A 170 16.33 -0.41 2.61
C ALA A 170 15.43 0.76 2.20
N SER A 171 14.19 0.46 1.79
CA SER A 171 13.17 1.44 1.38
C SER A 171 11.78 0.90 1.65
N VAL A 172 10.81 1.80 1.77
CA VAL A 172 9.40 1.49 2.06
C VAL A 172 8.50 2.06 0.97
N LEU A 173 7.55 1.23 0.52
CA LEU A 173 6.36 1.68 -0.19
C LEU A 173 5.24 1.76 0.84
N LEU A 174 4.73 2.97 1.10
CA LEU A 174 3.58 3.15 1.97
C LEU A 174 2.33 3.13 1.09
N ASP A 175 1.39 2.25 1.40
CA ASP A 175 0.18 2.03 0.63
C ASP A 175 -1.06 2.14 1.53
N VAL A 176 -2.11 2.76 1.00
CA VAL A 176 -3.37 2.98 1.72
C VAL A 176 -4.52 2.67 0.79
N ASP A 177 -5.26 1.60 1.06
CA ASP A 177 -6.62 1.43 0.55
C ASP A 177 -7.57 2.25 1.42
N LEU A 178 -8.34 3.15 0.82
CA LEU A 178 -9.34 3.94 1.54
C LEU A 178 -10.41 3.07 2.21
N ASP A 179 -10.66 1.86 1.71
CA ASP A 179 -11.64 0.98 2.31
C ASP A 179 -11.25 0.55 3.75
N CYS A 180 -9.97 0.72 4.13
CA CYS A 180 -9.48 0.54 5.50
C CYS A 180 -10.14 1.52 6.49
N PHE A 181 -10.72 2.62 6.00
CA PHE A 181 -11.50 3.60 6.76
C PHE A 181 -13.01 3.40 6.60
N THR A 182 -13.43 2.15 6.36
CA THR A 182 -14.85 1.79 6.29
C THR A 182 -15.20 0.65 7.22
N THR A 183 -16.48 0.61 7.61
CA THR A 183 -17.13 -0.52 8.26
C THR A 183 -18.41 -0.89 7.51
N LEU A 184 -18.93 -2.10 7.74
CA LEU A 184 -20.27 -2.46 7.28
C LEU A 184 -21.29 -2.06 8.34
N SER A 185 -22.49 -1.70 7.89
CA SER A 185 -23.61 -1.44 8.78
C SER A 185 -24.07 -2.73 9.47
N ASP A 186 -24.26 -2.67 10.78
CA ASP A 186 -24.86 -3.78 11.56
C ASP A 186 -26.32 -4.03 11.16
N ALA A 187 -27.02 -3.01 10.66
CA ALA A 187 -28.41 -3.11 10.23
C ALA A 187 -28.55 -3.70 8.81
N ASP A 188 -27.56 -3.45 7.95
CA ASP A 188 -27.48 -4.01 6.60
C ASP A 188 -26.01 -4.25 6.23
N PRO A 189 -25.54 -5.51 6.25
CA PRO A 189 -24.13 -5.83 6.01
C PRO A 189 -23.69 -5.60 4.56
N THR A 190 -24.57 -5.14 3.68
CA THR A 190 -24.22 -4.70 2.32
C THR A 190 -23.96 -3.19 2.23
N THR A 191 -24.38 -2.43 3.25
CA THR A 191 -24.16 -0.99 3.33
C THR A 191 -22.78 -0.70 3.91
N VAL A 192 -21.96 0.01 3.13
CA VAL A 192 -20.64 0.52 3.55
C VAL A 192 -20.82 1.86 4.26
N LEU A 193 -20.16 2.01 5.41
CA LEU A 193 -20.14 3.21 6.23
C LEU A 193 -18.71 3.78 6.28
N PRO A 194 -18.43 4.91 5.62
CA PRO A 194 -17.19 5.64 5.78
C PRO A 194 -17.01 6.13 7.21
N TRP A 195 -15.78 6.06 7.72
CA TRP A 195 -15.47 6.54 9.06
C TRP A 195 -15.44 8.07 9.12
N PRO A 196 -15.90 8.68 10.22
CA PRO A 196 -15.65 10.09 10.47
C PRO A 196 -14.15 10.38 10.59
N LYS A 197 -13.71 11.57 10.15
CA LYS A 197 -12.31 12.01 10.26
C LYS A 197 -11.66 11.81 11.63
N ALA A 198 -12.40 11.97 12.72
CA ALA A 198 -11.88 11.75 14.08
C ALA A 198 -11.44 10.29 14.30
N ILE A 199 -12.19 9.32 13.78
CA ILE A 199 -11.87 7.90 13.86
C ILE A 199 -10.69 7.55 12.94
N ILE A 200 -10.63 8.16 11.75
CA ILE A 200 -9.48 8.04 10.85
C ILE A 200 -8.20 8.52 11.55
N ARG A 201 -8.27 9.67 12.23
CA ARG A 201 -7.17 10.22 13.04
C ARG A 201 -6.76 9.27 14.15
N GLU A 202 -7.69 8.75 14.94
CA GLU A 202 -7.37 7.81 16.03
C GLU A 202 -6.76 6.51 15.51
N PHE A 203 -7.21 6.03 14.35
CA PHE A 203 -6.65 4.84 13.71
C PHE A 203 -5.23 5.08 13.17
N LEU A 204 -4.98 6.21 12.51
CA LEU A 204 -3.68 6.52 11.91
C LEU A 204 -2.66 7.01 12.94
N LEU A 205 -3.09 7.81 13.90
CA LEU A 205 -2.24 8.49 14.88
C LEU A 205 -2.61 8.05 16.31
N PRO A 206 -2.66 6.74 16.64
CA PRO A 206 -2.90 6.32 18.00
C PRO A 206 -1.74 6.79 18.90
N SER A 207 -2.01 6.94 20.19
CA SER A 207 -1.01 7.33 21.17
C SER A 207 0.26 6.49 21.06
N GLU A 208 1.42 7.15 21.13
CA GLU A 208 2.75 6.53 21.03
C GLU A 208 3.09 5.91 19.66
N SER A 209 2.31 6.13 18.59
CA SER A 209 2.64 5.65 17.23
C SER A 209 3.81 6.36 16.55
N GLU A 210 4.25 7.50 17.09
CA GLU A 210 5.29 8.34 16.47
C GLU A 210 6.59 7.58 16.11
N PRO A 211 7.19 6.75 16.99
CA PRO A 211 8.41 6.02 16.63
C PRO A 211 8.21 5.01 15.50
N PHE A 212 7.02 4.43 15.39
CA PHE A 212 6.69 3.52 14.29
C PHE A 212 6.58 4.31 12.97
N TRP A 213 5.88 5.44 12.99
CA TRP A 213 5.78 6.30 11.81
C TRP A 213 7.12 6.92 11.42
N ASP A 214 7.99 7.25 12.37
CA ASP A 214 9.35 7.71 12.09
C ASP A 214 10.15 6.64 11.34
N ALA A 215 10.04 5.38 11.77
CA ALA A 215 10.71 4.25 11.11
C ALA A 215 10.17 3.98 9.70
N VAL A 216 8.84 4.03 9.51
CA VAL A 216 8.19 3.85 8.21
C VAL A 216 8.53 5.00 7.27
N LEU A 217 8.28 6.24 7.70
CA LEU A 217 8.40 7.43 6.86
C LEU A 217 9.85 7.80 6.60
N GLY A 218 10.78 7.53 7.52
CA GLY A 218 12.21 7.74 7.29
C GLY A 218 12.79 6.94 6.11
N LYS A 219 12.09 5.90 5.66
CA LYS A 219 12.47 5.03 4.52
C LYS A 219 11.47 5.08 3.37
N ALA A 220 10.36 5.80 3.50
CA ALA A 220 9.28 5.80 2.52
C ALA A 220 9.68 6.56 1.25
N ILE A 221 9.64 5.87 0.10
CA ILE A 221 9.99 6.46 -1.20
C ILE A 221 8.76 6.90 -2.00
N ALA A 222 7.59 6.32 -1.71
CA ALA A 222 6.32 6.72 -2.29
C ALA A 222 5.17 6.40 -1.35
N LEU A 223 4.09 7.18 -1.50
CA LEU A 223 2.77 6.88 -0.99
C LEU A 223 1.85 6.46 -2.14
N THR A 224 1.06 5.40 -1.97
CA THR A 224 -0.03 5.03 -2.88
C THR A 224 -1.37 5.09 -2.15
N LEU A 225 -2.40 5.62 -2.82
CA LEU A 225 -3.77 5.68 -2.30
C LEU A 225 -4.76 5.09 -3.31
N ALA A 226 -5.40 3.98 -2.94
CA ALA A 226 -6.50 3.40 -3.70
C ALA A 226 -7.84 3.94 -3.18
N ARG A 227 -8.65 4.52 -4.06
CA ARG A 227 -9.93 5.11 -3.67
C ARG A 227 -11.09 4.12 -3.61
N GLU A 228 -10.98 3.04 -4.39
CA GLU A 228 -11.89 1.90 -4.42
C GLU A 228 -13.38 2.26 -4.27
N PRO A 229 -13.99 3.05 -5.18
CA PRO A 229 -15.36 3.55 -4.99
C PRO A 229 -16.41 2.46 -4.71
N HIS A 230 -16.23 1.26 -5.25
CA HIS A 230 -17.12 0.13 -4.99
C HIS A 230 -17.07 -0.37 -3.53
N HIS A 231 -15.91 -0.26 -2.88
CA HIS A 231 -15.68 -0.67 -1.50
C HIS A 231 -15.92 0.47 -0.50
N CYS A 232 -16.01 1.71 -0.98
CA CYS A 232 -16.22 2.92 -0.18
C CYS A 232 -17.64 3.53 -0.26
N GLY A 233 -18.64 2.79 -0.76
CA GLY A 233 -20.03 3.25 -0.81
C GLY A 233 -20.39 4.12 -2.04
N GLY A 234 -19.57 4.09 -3.08
CA GLY A 234 -19.76 4.80 -4.35
C GLY A 234 -18.80 5.98 -4.55
N LEU A 235 -18.87 6.58 -5.74
CA LEU A 235 -17.92 7.64 -6.16
C LEU A 235 -17.94 8.88 -5.25
N LEU A 236 -19.12 9.32 -4.82
CA LEU A 236 -19.25 10.50 -3.95
C LEU A 236 -18.71 10.22 -2.55
N ALA A 237 -19.12 9.11 -1.94
CA ALA A 237 -18.68 8.71 -0.61
C ALA A 237 -17.16 8.46 -0.56
N SER A 238 -16.60 7.81 -1.58
CA SER A 238 -15.16 7.64 -1.75
C SER A 238 -14.41 8.98 -1.87
N GLY A 239 -14.97 9.96 -2.60
CA GLY A 239 -14.38 11.29 -2.71
C GLY A 239 -14.40 12.08 -1.40
N GLU A 240 -15.48 11.98 -0.62
CA GLU A 240 -15.58 12.58 0.71
C GLU A 240 -14.62 11.91 1.70
N LEU A 241 -14.56 10.57 1.69
CA LEU A 241 -13.65 9.80 2.51
C LEU A 241 -12.19 10.11 2.17
N PHE A 242 -11.85 10.23 0.88
CA PHE A 242 -10.53 10.65 0.44
C PHE A 242 -10.16 12.02 1.01
N ARG A 243 -11.09 13.00 0.99
CA ARG A 243 -10.85 14.33 1.55
C ARG A 243 -10.55 14.27 3.06
N ASP A 244 -11.34 13.52 3.81
CA ASP A 244 -11.14 13.39 5.26
C ASP A 244 -9.85 12.63 5.59
N ALA A 245 -9.55 11.55 4.87
CA ALA A 245 -8.30 10.81 4.99
C ALA A 245 -7.09 11.67 4.58
N ALA A 246 -7.21 12.47 3.52
CA ALA A 246 -6.16 13.36 3.05
C ALA A 246 -5.80 14.43 4.09
N GLU A 247 -6.79 15.01 4.79
CA GLU A 247 -6.50 15.96 5.87
C GLU A 247 -5.66 15.30 6.97
N VAL A 248 -5.94 14.06 7.36
CA VAL A 248 -5.15 13.39 8.41
C VAL A 248 -3.80 12.93 7.87
N LEU A 249 -3.78 12.22 6.73
CA LEU A 249 -2.57 11.66 6.14
C LEU A 249 -1.59 12.76 5.72
N PHE A 250 -2.01 13.73 4.91
CA PHE A 250 -1.10 14.74 4.40
C PHE A 250 -0.75 15.78 5.48
N ARG A 251 -1.75 16.39 6.13
CA ARG A 251 -1.51 17.50 7.05
C ARG A 251 -0.92 17.04 8.38
N GLU A 252 -1.45 15.98 8.97
CA GLU A 252 -1.10 15.57 10.33
C GLU A 252 0.00 14.49 10.37
N LEU A 253 -0.06 13.48 9.51
CA LEU A 253 0.97 12.42 9.47
C LEU A 253 2.20 12.84 8.66
N LEU A 254 2.03 13.42 7.46
CA LEU A 254 3.14 13.78 6.56
C LEU A 254 3.63 15.22 6.71
N HIS A 255 2.90 16.08 7.42
CA HIS A 255 3.21 17.50 7.57
C HIS A 255 3.34 18.25 6.23
N VAL A 256 2.46 17.94 5.27
CA VAL A 256 2.35 18.64 3.98
C VAL A 256 0.92 19.14 3.78
N GLU A 257 0.76 20.21 2.98
CA GLU A 257 -0.58 20.63 2.59
C GLU A 257 -1.22 19.55 1.70
N PRO A 258 -2.50 19.19 1.95
CA PRO A 258 -3.23 18.28 1.08
C PRO A 258 -3.32 18.81 -0.36
N PRO A 259 -3.34 17.91 -1.36
CA PRO A 259 -3.50 18.25 -2.78
C PRO A 259 -4.88 18.86 -3.11
#